data_AF-A0A0G1JRJ7-F1
#
_entry.id   AF-A0A0G1JRJ7-F1
#
_cell.length_a   1.000
_cell.length_b   1.000
_cell.length_c   1.000
_cell.angle_alpha   90.00
_cell.angle_beta   90.00
_cell.angle_gamma   90.00
#
_symmetry.space_group_name_H-M   'P 1'
#
loop_
_entity.id
_entity.type
_entity.pdbx_description
1 polymer ?
#
loop_
_entity_poly.entity_id
_entity_poly.type
_entity_poly.pdbx_seq_one_letter_code
_entity_poly.pdbx_strand_id
1 'polypeptide(L)'
;MLASALIPYRDDHTLVLGSIDFTHYEAEAVALTNDARTIQWLERLSSSWPLKSDVSLETLRSLAQTTNSNPASLGVAMDSSESLYLVSKILEGQNALHFNLWKRTSSASFTGVDRAELNTSHLFGTFSQ
;
A
#
# COMPACT_ATOMS: atom_id res chain seq x y z
N MET A 1 6.81 -18.10 4.84
CA MET A 1 6.52 -19.38 4.16
C MET A 1 5.77 -19.19 2.84
N LEU A 2 4.64 -18.46 2.78
CA LEU A 2 3.90 -18.28 1.52
C LEU A 2 4.66 -17.49 0.44
N ALA A 3 5.30 -16.37 0.78
CA ALA A 3 6.09 -15.57 -0.16
C ALA A 3 7.23 -16.39 -0.80
N SER A 4 8.01 -17.07 0.03
CA SER A 4 9.10 -17.96 -0.41
C SER A 4 8.61 -19.13 -1.27
N ALA A 5 7.36 -19.57 -1.11
CA ALA A 5 6.76 -20.62 -1.93
C ALA A 5 6.29 -20.13 -3.31
N LEU A 6 6.11 -18.82 -3.50
CA LEU A 6 5.70 -18.23 -4.78
C LEU A 6 6.87 -17.80 -5.66
N ILE A 7 8.03 -17.52 -5.06
CA ILE A 7 9.27 -17.14 -5.77
C ILE A 7 9.68 -18.19 -6.84
N PRO A 8 9.59 -19.51 -6.60
CA PRO A 8 9.97 -20.52 -7.60
C PRO A 8 9.08 -20.59 -8.84
N TYR A 9 7.87 -20.04 -8.80
CA TYR A 9 6.91 -20.05 -9.91
C TYR A 9 6.97 -18.77 -10.74
N ARG A 10 8.03 -17.97 -10.59
CA ARG A 10 8.21 -16.69 -11.29
C ARG A 10 9.45 -16.67 -12.15
N ASP A 11 9.27 -16.18 -13.37
CA ASP A 11 10.31 -15.79 -14.32
C ASP A 11 10.12 -14.32 -14.75
N ASP A 12 10.96 -13.85 -15.67
CA ASP A 12 10.93 -12.49 -16.24
C ASP A 12 9.64 -12.19 -17.04
N HIS A 13 8.77 -13.20 -17.26
CA HIS A 13 7.48 -13.06 -17.92
C HIS A 13 6.31 -13.00 -16.94
N THR A 14 6.58 -13.07 -15.64
CA THR A 14 5.52 -13.13 -14.64
C THR A 14 5.07 -11.75 -14.17
N LEU A 15 3.82 -11.40 -14.47
CA LEU A 15 3.19 -10.19 -13.94
C LEU A 15 2.74 -10.38 -12.49
N VAL A 16 3.01 -9.36 -11.67
CA VAL A 16 2.56 -9.25 -10.27
C VAL A 16 1.40 -8.29 -10.20
N LEU A 17 0.25 -8.75 -9.72
CA LEU A 17 -0.89 -7.88 -9.46
C LEU A 17 -1.19 -7.90 -7.96
N GLY A 18 -1.06 -6.74 -7.32
CA GLY A 18 -1.54 -6.49 -5.97
C GLY A 18 -2.85 -5.71 -6.05
N SER A 19 -3.94 -6.30 -5.57
CA SER A 19 -5.21 -5.60 -5.38
C SER A 19 -5.32 -5.21 -3.91
N ILE A 20 -5.17 -3.92 -3.63
CA ILE A 20 -5.13 -3.37 -2.27
C ILE A 20 -5.96 -2.09 -2.27
N ASP A 21 -7.00 -2.06 -1.44
CA ASP A 21 -7.74 -0.85 -1.17
C ASP A 21 -7.04 -0.05 -0.07
N PHE A 22 -6.97 1.27 -0.28
CA PHE A 22 -6.33 2.21 0.62
C PHE A 22 -7.40 3.02 1.35
N THR A 23 -6.99 4.15 1.90
CA THR A 23 -7.67 4.98 2.87
C THR A 23 -9.21 5.07 2.74
N HIS A 24 -9.91 4.68 3.81
CA HIS A 24 -11.37 4.82 4.02
C HIS A 24 -11.64 5.89 5.09
N TYR A 25 -11.89 7.14 4.71
CA TYR A 25 -12.08 8.25 5.65
C TYR A 25 -13.26 9.13 5.24
N GLU A 26 -14.00 9.68 6.20
CA GLU A 26 -15.10 10.62 5.95
C GLU A 26 -14.58 11.97 5.41
N ALA A 27 -13.43 12.45 5.91
CA ALA A 27 -12.89 13.77 5.55
C ALA A 27 -11.80 13.71 4.46
N GLU A 28 -12.03 14.43 3.35
CA GLU A 28 -11.11 14.54 2.20
C GLU A 28 -9.67 14.90 2.59
N ALA A 29 -9.50 15.93 3.41
CA ALA A 29 -8.18 16.43 3.80
C ALA A 29 -7.35 15.36 4.53
N VAL A 30 -8.03 14.50 5.30
CA VAL A 30 -7.39 13.39 6.01
C VAL A 30 -7.07 12.25 5.03
N ALA A 31 -7.99 11.95 4.12
CA ALA A 31 -7.79 10.93 3.09
C ALA A 31 -6.56 11.23 2.21
N LEU A 32 -6.50 12.46 1.69
CA LEU A 32 -5.38 12.95 0.87
C LEU A 32 -4.04 12.89 1.61
N THR A 33 -4.02 13.26 2.88
CA THR A 33 -2.80 13.25 3.69
C THR A 33 -2.28 11.83 3.89
N ASN A 34 -3.16 10.86 4.11
CA ASN A 34 -2.75 9.46 4.29
C ASN A 34 -2.37 8.77 2.99
N ASP A 35 -3.03 9.08 1.87
CA ASP A 35 -2.60 8.64 0.55
C ASP A 35 -1.19 9.14 0.24
N ALA A 36 -0.92 10.43 0.48
CA ALA A 36 0.40 11.01 0.25
C ALA A 36 1.49 10.31 1.07
N ARG A 37 1.20 9.97 2.33
CA ARG A 37 2.13 9.20 3.18
C ARG A 37 2.37 7.78 2.66
N THR A 38 1.32 7.14 2.15
CA THR A 38 1.39 5.80 1.55
C THR A 38 2.27 5.83 0.32
N ILE A 39 2.05 6.80 -0.58
CA ILE A 39 2.85 7.01 -1.78
C ILE A 39 4.32 7.24 -1.39
N GLN A 40 4.60 8.16 -0.46
CA GLN A 40 5.96 8.41 0.02
C GLN A 40 6.61 7.18 0.69
N TRP A 41 5.81 6.32 1.34
CA TRP A 41 6.32 5.07 1.89
C TRP A 41 6.68 4.09 0.77
N LEU A 42 5.83 3.93 -0.25
CA LEU A 42 6.08 3.10 -1.44
C LEU A 42 7.32 3.59 -2.21
N GLU A 43 7.46 4.88 -2.43
CA GLU A 43 8.61 5.50 -3.11
C GLU A 43 9.94 5.25 -2.37
N ARG A 44 9.90 5.28 -1.02
CA ARG A 44 11.07 5.03 -0.17
C ARG A 44 11.52 3.57 -0.16
N LEU A 45 10.70 2.61 -0.60
CA LEU A 45 11.09 1.19 -0.67
C LEU A 45 12.33 1.01 -1.55
N SER A 46 12.44 1.78 -2.64
CA SER A 46 13.58 1.80 -3.55
C SER A 46 14.92 2.08 -2.87
N SER A 47 14.90 2.85 -1.78
CA SER A 47 16.10 3.28 -1.04
C SER A 47 16.47 2.33 0.12
N SER A 48 15.65 1.30 0.33
CA SER A 48 15.69 0.46 1.53
C SER A 48 16.15 -0.96 1.23
N TRP A 49 16.90 -1.24 0.16
CA TRP A 49 17.33 -2.60 -0.18
C TRP A 49 18.49 -3.14 0.69
N PRO A 50 18.41 -4.37 1.23
CA PRO A 50 17.21 -5.24 1.31
C PRO A 50 16.19 -4.62 2.27
N LEU A 51 14.89 -4.79 1.98
CA LEU A 51 13.81 -4.19 2.78
C LEU A 51 14.05 -4.53 4.25
N LYS A 52 14.50 -3.52 5.01
CA LYS A 52 14.78 -3.64 6.44
C LYS A 52 13.50 -4.05 7.19
N SER A 53 13.60 -4.24 8.50
CA SER A 53 12.48 -4.56 9.43
C SER A 53 11.21 -3.69 9.25
N ASP A 54 11.33 -2.55 8.57
CA ASP A 54 10.27 -1.60 8.22
C ASP A 54 9.14 -2.19 7.35
N VAL A 55 9.37 -3.34 6.69
CA VAL A 55 8.33 -4.07 5.91
C VAL A 55 8.09 -5.46 6.52
N SER A 56 7.79 -5.48 7.82
CA SER A 56 7.23 -6.67 8.47
C SER A 56 5.71 -6.71 8.34
N LEU A 57 5.12 -7.89 8.37
CA LEU A 57 3.66 -8.02 8.37
C LEU A 57 3.03 -7.30 9.58
N GLU A 58 3.70 -7.31 10.73
CA GLU A 58 3.25 -6.61 11.93
C GLU A 58 3.25 -5.08 11.74
N THR A 59 4.30 -4.54 11.13
CA THR A 59 4.39 -3.11 10.77
C THR A 59 3.27 -2.73 9.80
N LEU A 60 3.03 -3.53 8.77
CA LEU A 60 1.96 -3.27 7.80
C LEU A 60 0.57 -3.39 8.42
N ARG A 61 0.35 -4.37 9.31
CA ARG A 61 -0.90 -4.48 10.07
C ARG A 61 -1.12 -3.28 10.99
N SER A 62 -0.08 -2.78 11.63
CA SER A 62 -0.15 -1.57 12.47
C SER A 62 -0.53 -0.34 11.65
N LEU A 63 0.06 -0.18 10.45
CA LEU A 63 -0.27 0.89 9.51
C LEU A 63 -1.69 0.74 8.91
N ALA A 64 -2.17 -0.50 8.76
CA ALA A 64 -3.49 -0.81 8.24
C ALA A 64 -4.64 -0.49 9.22
N GLN A 65 -4.36 -0.32 10.52
CA GLN A 65 -5.40 -0.05 11.50
C GLN A 65 -6.11 1.28 11.20
N THR A 66 -7.43 1.20 11.13
CA THR A 66 -8.37 2.29 10.80
C THR A 66 -8.40 3.40 11.84
N THR A 67 -8.95 4.55 11.44
CA THR A 67 -9.30 5.76 12.22
C THR A 67 -9.79 5.56 13.65
N ASN A 68 -10.55 4.51 13.94
CA ASN A 68 -11.12 4.29 15.27
C ASN A 68 -10.08 3.84 16.31
N SER A 69 -8.91 3.40 15.87
CA SER A 69 -7.88 2.76 16.72
C SER A 69 -6.56 3.53 16.77
N ASN A 70 -6.36 4.52 15.89
CA ASN A 70 -5.15 5.34 15.84
C ASN A 70 -5.51 6.80 15.57
N PRO A 71 -4.73 7.77 16.07
CA PRO A 71 -4.88 9.15 15.64
C PRO A 71 -4.74 9.22 14.12
N ALA A 72 -5.52 10.08 13.46
CA ALA A 72 -5.47 10.32 12.01
C ALA A 72 -4.05 10.61 11.46
N SER A 73 -3.09 10.90 12.35
CA SER A 73 -1.67 11.07 12.06
C SER A 73 -0.89 9.77 11.85
N LEU A 74 -1.41 8.57 12.17
CA LEU A 74 -0.63 7.32 12.18
C LEU A 74 -1.18 6.16 11.32
N GLY A 75 -2.46 6.16 10.96
CA GLY A 75 -3.09 5.07 10.19
C GLY A 75 -3.19 5.37 8.70
N VAL A 76 -2.82 4.41 7.85
CA VAL A 76 -3.02 4.43 6.39
C VAL A 76 -4.39 3.85 6.01
N ALA A 77 -5.05 3.13 6.93
CA ALA A 77 -6.35 2.47 6.74
C ALA A 77 -6.42 1.67 5.44
N MET A 78 -5.53 0.68 5.32
CA MET A 78 -5.40 -0.23 4.19
C MET A 78 -6.02 -1.58 4.54
N ASP A 79 -6.89 -2.12 3.68
CA ASP A 79 -7.69 -3.32 4.00
C ASP A 79 -6.96 -4.65 3.67
N SER A 80 -5.77 -4.60 3.07
CA SER A 80 -5.05 -5.80 2.57
C SER A 80 -3.55 -5.80 2.85
N SER A 81 -3.18 -5.68 4.13
CA SER A 81 -1.79 -5.63 4.59
C SER A 81 -0.97 -6.88 4.25
N GLU A 82 -1.61 -8.05 4.26
CA GLU A 82 -1.02 -9.35 3.92
C GLU A 82 -0.66 -9.42 2.44
N SER A 83 -1.53 -8.92 1.56
CA SER A 83 -1.29 -8.85 0.12
C SER A 83 -0.13 -7.90 -0.18
N LEU A 84 -0.09 -6.73 0.46
CA LEU A 84 1.02 -5.79 0.32
C LEU A 84 2.33 -6.39 0.82
N TYR A 85 2.32 -7.09 1.95
CA TYR A 85 3.49 -7.79 2.49
C TYR A 85 4.02 -8.82 1.47
N LEU A 86 3.13 -9.65 0.94
CA LEU A 86 3.47 -10.68 -0.03
C LEU A 86 4.08 -10.09 -1.29
N VAL A 87 3.43 -9.06 -1.87
CA VAL A 87 3.93 -8.34 -3.05
C VAL A 87 5.30 -7.74 -2.76
N SER A 88 5.46 -7.04 -1.63
CA SER A 88 6.73 -6.40 -1.24
C SER A 88 7.86 -7.41 -1.11
N LYS A 89 7.61 -8.60 -0.55
CA LYS A 89 8.62 -9.66 -0.45
C LYS A 89 8.98 -10.30 -1.79
N ILE A 90 8.05 -10.33 -2.75
CA ILE A 90 8.41 -10.82 -4.08
C ILE A 90 9.19 -9.74 -4.85
N LEU A 91 8.80 -8.47 -4.76
CA LEU A 91 9.54 -7.35 -5.34
C LEU A 91 10.96 -7.24 -4.75
N GLU A 92 11.09 -7.47 -3.45
CA GLU A 92 12.39 -7.63 -2.77
C GLU A 92 13.17 -8.86 -3.25
N GLY A 93 12.54 -9.92 -3.73
CA GLY A 93 13.28 -11.01 -4.37
C GLY A 93 13.89 -10.60 -5.73
N GLN A 94 13.31 -9.58 -6.37
CA GLN A 94 13.56 -9.21 -7.77
C GLN A 94 14.39 -7.92 -7.93
N ASN A 95 14.77 -7.27 -6.83
CA ASN A 95 15.30 -5.91 -6.86
C ASN A 95 14.38 -4.93 -7.59
N ALA A 96 13.06 -5.19 -7.58
CA ALA A 96 12.05 -4.39 -8.26
C ALA A 96 11.34 -3.46 -7.26
N LEU A 97 12.11 -2.60 -6.57
CA LEU A 97 11.58 -1.75 -5.50
C LEU A 97 11.32 -0.30 -5.93
N HIS A 98 11.60 0.06 -7.18
CA HIS A 98 11.37 1.40 -7.68
C HIS A 98 9.90 1.61 -8.02
N PHE A 99 9.18 2.28 -7.11
CA PHE A 99 7.77 2.58 -7.28
C PHE A 99 7.56 3.83 -8.13
N ASN A 100 6.66 3.74 -9.11
CA ASN A 100 6.15 4.87 -9.87
C ASN A 100 4.63 4.95 -9.72
N LEU A 101 4.14 6.07 -9.20
CA LEU A 101 2.71 6.35 -9.16
C LEU A 101 2.22 6.71 -10.57
N TRP A 102 1.21 5.99 -11.04
CA TRP A 102 0.53 6.33 -12.29
C TRP A 102 -0.67 7.23 -12.05
N LYS A 103 -1.55 6.86 -11.11
CA LYS A 103 -2.76 7.62 -10.82
C LYS A 103 -3.25 7.36 -9.40
N ARG A 104 -3.83 8.39 -8.80
CA ARG A 104 -4.62 8.30 -7.56
C ARG A 104 -6.06 8.73 -7.88
N THR A 105 -7.04 7.99 -7.39
CA THR A 105 -8.47 8.27 -7.58
C THR A 105 -9.27 7.80 -6.38
N SER A 106 -10.60 7.92 -6.45
CA SER A 106 -11.52 7.54 -5.39
C SER A 106 -12.90 7.17 -5.89
N SER A 107 -13.63 6.44 -5.06
CA SER A 107 -15.01 6.03 -5.31
C SER A 107 -15.99 7.21 -5.43
N ALA A 108 -15.76 8.28 -4.68
CA ALA A 108 -16.51 9.54 -4.77
C ALA A 108 -15.55 10.73 -4.90
N SER A 109 -15.92 11.75 -5.69
CA SER A 109 -15.28 13.07 -5.60
C SER A 109 -15.43 13.54 -4.17
N PHE A 110 -14.33 13.52 -3.41
CA PHE A 110 -14.20 13.59 -1.95
C PHE A 110 -14.93 14.76 -1.23
N THR A 111 -15.63 15.62 -1.96
CA THR A 111 -16.45 16.71 -1.43
C THR A 111 -17.80 16.20 -0.92
N GLY A 112 -18.02 16.24 0.39
CA GLY A 112 -19.35 16.13 1.00
C GLY A 112 -19.85 14.71 1.32
N VAL A 113 -18.94 13.73 1.46
CA VAL A 113 -19.28 12.37 1.89
C VAL A 113 -19.14 12.26 3.42
N ASP A 114 -20.19 11.80 4.10
CA ASP A 114 -20.27 11.65 5.56
C ASP A 114 -20.04 10.20 6.03
N ARG A 115 -19.67 9.30 5.10
CA ARG A 115 -19.50 7.86 5.33
C ARG A 115 -18.20 7.35 4.73
N ALA A 116 -17.28 6.86 5.57
CA ALA A 116 -15.95 6.39 5.17
C ALA A 116 -15.99 5.24 4.15
N GLU A 117 -16.98 4.36 4.22
CA GLU A 117 -17.17 3.22 3.32
C GLU A 117 -17.54 3.61 1.89
N LEU A 118 -18.06 4.83 1.69
CA LEU A 118 -18.36 5.38 0.37
C LEU A 118 -17.17 6.18 -0.20
N ASN A 119 -16.10 6.34 0.59
CA ASN A 119 -14.97 7.20 0.31
C ASN A 119 -13.65 6.43 0.43
N THR A 120 -13.41 5.58 -0.57
CA THR A 120 -12.21 4.75 -0.68
C THR A 120 -11.24 5.37 -1.67
N SER A 121 -9.97 5.48 -1.25
CA SER A 121 -8.87 5.85 -2.13
C SER A 121 -8.35 4.64 -2.91
N HIS A 122 -8.05 4.86 -4.19
CA HIS A 122 -7.38 3.87 -5.03
C HIS A 122 -6.07 4.45 -5.58
N LEU A 123 -4.98 3.70 -5.40
CA LEU A 123 -3.65 4.02 -5.91
C LEU A 123 -3.28 3.03 -7.00
N PHE A 124 -2.91 3.55 -8.17
CA PHE A 124 -2.40 2.79 -9.29
C PHE A 124 -0.94 3.16 -9.50
N GLY A 125 -0.07 2.15 -9.48
CA GLY A 125 1.35 2.35 -9.73
C GLY A 125 2.01 1.06 -10.18
N THR A 126 3.27 1.20 -10.57
CA THR A 126 4.11 0.10 -11.04
C THR A 126 5.39 0.04 -10.24
N PHE A 127 5.91 -1.16 -10.06
CA PHE A 127 7.23 -1.39 -9.52
C PHE A 127 8.17 -1.85 -10.63
N SER A 128 9.35 -1.26 -10.69
CA SER A 128 10.44 -1.65 -11.59
C SER A 128 11.72 -1.88 -10.79
N GLN A 129 12.72 -2.43 -11.46
CA GLN A 129 14.11 -2.36 -11.01
C GLN A 129 14.56 -0.90 -10.87
#